data_AF-A0AB34P780-F1
#
_entry.id   AF-A0AB34P780-F1
#
_cell.length_a   1.000
_cell.length_b   1.000
_cell.length_c   1.000
_cell.angle_alpha   90.00
_cell.angle_beta   90.00
_cell.angle_gamma   90.00
#
_symmetry.space_group_name_H-M   'P 1'
#
loop_
_entity.id
_entity.type
_entity.pdbx_description
1 polymer ?
#
loop_
_entity_poly.entity_id
_entity_poly.type
_entity_poly.pdbx_seq_one_letter_code
_entity_poly.pdbx_strand_id
1 'polypeptide(L)'
;MSSVNVDFEQAGELKIGQVGIANLRIRTLDVPRLVREMRERVNRAPKLFGRAAVILDFGGLSQVPDVATAKALLDGLRDAGVLPVALAYGTSEIDLLSQQLGVPLLAKFRAQYEPTAVSPPPPPPPPARAEPAPPAARPAPGRMQRTAVRSGQQLYAENCDLTVLNTVGAGA
;
A
#
# COMPACT_ATOMS: atom_id res chain seq x y z
N MET A 1 -4.82 -28.79 52.16
CA MET A 1 -4.20 -27.77 51.30
C MET A 1 -4.05 -28.38 49.92
N SER A 2 -5.02 -28.13 49.03
CA SER A 2 -5.01 -28.69 47.68
C SER A 2 -3.99 -27.93 46.84
N SER A 3 -2.99 -28.63 46.33
CA SER A 3 -1.99 -28.10 45.42
C SER A 3 -2.66 -27.65 44.12
N VAL A 4 -2.58 -26.37 43.81
CA VAL A 4 -2.97 -25.82 42.51
C VAL A 4 -1.97 -26.37 41.49
N ASN A 5 -2.41 -27.28 40.63
CA ASN A 5 -1.61 -27.74 39.51
C ASN A 5 -1.66 -26.63 38.46
N VAL A 6 -0.61 -25.83 38.39
CA VAL A 6 -0.49 -24.77 37.38
C VAL A 6 -0.14 -25.46 36.06
N ASP A 7 -1.07 -25.42 35.12
CA ASP A 7 -0.83 -25.90 33.76
C ASP A 7 0.08 -24.89 33.04
N PHE A 8 1.29 -25.35 32.68
CA PHE A 8 2.30 -24.56 31.99
C PHE A 8 2.25 -24.76 30.47
N GLU A 9 1.29 -25.53 29.94
CA GLU A 9 1.14 -25.66 28.50
C GLU A 9 0.69 -24.34 27.88
N GLN A 10 1.35 -23.99 26.78
CA GLN A 10 1.04 -22.79 26.04
C GLN A 10 -0.34 -22.94 25.37
N ALA A 11 -1.32 -22.15 25.82
CA ALA A 11 -2.70 -22.19 25.32
C ALA A 11 -2.87 -21.71 23.86
N GLY A 12 -1.86 -21.08 23.25
CA GLY A 12 -1.94 -20.62 21.87
C GLY A 12 -0.66 -20.02 21.32
N GLU A 13 -0.57 -19.97 19.99
CA GLU A 13 0.56 -19.43 19.23
C GLU A 13 0.16 -18.12 18.51
N LEU A 14 1.00 -17.09 18.58
CA LEU A 14 0.78 -15.84 17.86
C LEU A 14 1.70 -15.78 16.64
N LYS A 15 1.09 -15.63 15.45
CA LYS A 15 1.80 -15.45 14.18
C LYS A 15 1.34 -14.19 13.48
N ILE A 16 2.28 -13.52 12.82
CA ILE A 16 2.01 -12.36 11.97
C ILE A 16 2.10 -12.82 10.52
N GLY A 17 1.15 -12.38 9.69
CA GLY A 17 1.11 -12.72 8.28
C GLY A 17 0.36 -11.68 7.46
N GLN A 18 0.59 -11.70 6.14
CA GLN A 18 -0.14 -10.85 5.21
C GLN A 18 -1.49 -11.49 4.88
N VAL A 19 -2.56 -10.72 5.04
CA VAL A 19 -3.93 -11.14 4.74
C VAL A 19 -4.59 -10.19 3.75
N GLY A 20 -5.32 -10.74 2.78
CA GLY A 20 -6.11 -9.95 1.84
C GLY A 20 -7.41 -9.50 2.50
N ILE A 21 -7.61 -8.19 2.63
CA ILE A 21 -8.84 -7.60 3.18
C ILE A 21 -9.39 -6.60 2.15
N ALA A 22 -10.71 -6.60 1.96
CA ALA A 22 -11.34 -5.65 1.04
C ALA A 22 -11.28 -4.23 1.61
N ASN A 23 -11.00 -3.24 0.76
CA ASN A 23 -11.05 -1.84 1.14
C ASN A 23 -12.26 -1.17 0.49
N LEU A 24 -13.10 -0.53 1.31
CA LEU A 24 -14.24 0.26 0.87
C LEU A 24 -13.93 1.75 1.08
N ARG A 25 -13.50 2.42 0.01
CA ARG A 25 -13.27 3.87 0.00
C ARG A 25 -14.57 4.64 -0.20
N ILE A 26 -14.90 5.47 0.78
CA ILE A 26 -16.11 6.29 0.78
C ILE A 26 -15.81 7.63 0.08
N ARG A 27 -16.50 7.87 -1.04
CA ARG A 27 -16.39 9.12 -1.81
C ARG A 27 -17.51 10.12 -1.48
N THR A 28 -18.65 9.59 -1.06
CA THR A 28 -19.81 10.38 -0.66
C THR A 28 -20.44 9.68 0.55
N LEU A 29 -20.69 10.44 1.61
CA LEU A 29 -21.25 9.91 2.84
C LEU A 29 -22.78 9.91 2.77
N ASP A 30 -23.33 8.84 2.20
CA ASP A 30 -24.77 8.54 2.19
C ASP A 30 -24.94 7.10 2.71
N VAL A 31 -25.20 6.98 4.01
CA VAL A 31 -25.25 5.68 4.70
C VAL A 31 -26.32 4.75 4.09
N PRO A 32 -27.59 5.18 3.91
CA PRO A 32 -28.60 4.32 3.28
C PRO A 32 -28.20 3.81 1.90
N ARG A 33 -27.60 4.68 1.06
CA ARG A 33 -27.13 4.30 -0.27
C ARG A 33 -25.99 3.29 -0.21
N LEU A 34 -24.98 3.52 0.63
CA LEU A 34 -23.84 2.61 0.79
C LEU A 34 -24.28 1.22 1.23
N VAL A 35 -25.22 1.15 2.18
CA VAL A 35 -25.78 -0.11 2.69
C VAL A 35 -26.54 -0.86 1.59
N ARG A 36 -27.38 -0.16 0.82
CA ARG A 36 -28.11 -0.76 -0.31
C ARG A 36 -27.16 -1.31 -1.37
N GLU A 37 -26.21 -0.50 -1.83
CA GLU A 37 -25.22 -0.91 -2.84
C GLU A 37 -24.38 -2.11 -2.36
N MET A 38 -24.00 -2.14 -1.08
CA MET A 38 -23.30 -3.29 -0.51
C MET A 38 -24.17 -4.54 -0.50
N ARG A 39 -25.44 -4.43 -0.09
CA ARG A 39 -26.38 -5.56 -0.07
C ARG A 39 -26.59 -6.14 -1.46
N GLU A 40 -26.73 -5.29 -2.47
CA GLU A 40 -26.81 -5.73 -3.88
C GLU A 40 -25.53 -6.47 -4.31
N ARG A 41 -24.36 -5.99 -3.92
CA ARG A 41 -23.07 -6.63 -4.21
C ARG A 41 -22.94 -7.99 -3.53
N VAL A 42 -23.34 -8.10 -2.26
CA VAL A 42 -23.37 -9.38 -1.52
C VAL A 42 -24.36 -10.36 -2.14
N ASN A 43 -25.57 -9.92 -2.50
CA ASN A 43 -26.57 -10.78 -3.14
C ASN A 43 -26.12 -11.29 -4.51
N ARG A 44 -25.40 -10.46 -5.28
CA ARG A 44 -24.89 -10.84 -6.61
C ARG A 44 -23.76 -11.86 -6.53
N ALA A 45 -22.89 -11.75 -5.54
CA ALA A 45 -21.73 -12.63 -5.39
C ALA A 45 -21.51 -13.02 -3.91
N PRO A 46 -22.40 -13.85 -3.33
CA PRO A 46 -22.36 -14.16 -1.91
C PRO A 46 -21.10 -14.95 -1.50
N LYS A 47 -20.56 -15.78 -2.40
CA LYS A 47 -19.29 -16.49 -2.17
C LYS A 47 -18.08 -15.57 -2.09
N LEU A 48 -18.16 -14.37 -2.69
CA LEU A 48 -17.06 -13.43 -2.74
C LEU A 48 -17.16 -12.38 -1.62
N PHE A 49 -18.36 -11.89 -1.34
CA PHE A 49 -18.56 -10.76 -0.43
C PHE A 49 -19.29 -11.15 0.87
N GLY A 50 -19.96 -12.29 0.93
CA GLY A 50 -20.60 -12.77 2.14
C GLY A 50 -19.57 -12.93 3.26
N ARG A 51 -19.79 -12.21 4.35
CA ARG A 51 -18.91 -12.10 5.52
C ARG A 51 -17.49 -11.61 5.21
N ALA A 52 -17.27 -10.97 4.06
CA ALA A 52 -15.96 -10.44 3.72
C ALA A 52 -15.51 -9.40 4.76
N ALA A 53 -14.26 -9.49 5.20
CA ALA A 53 -13.65 -8.47 6.04
C ALA A 53 -13.43 -7.19 5.21
N VAL A 54 -13.89 -6.06 5.73
CA VAL A 54 -13.86 -4.77 5.05
C VAL A 54 -13.18 -3.71 5.92
N ILE A 55 -12.25 -2.97 5.32
CA ILE A 55 -11.67 -1.73 5.85
C ILE A 55 -12.49 -0.57 5.31
N LEU A 56 -12.95 0.34 6.18
CA LEU A 56 -13.59 1.58 5.76
C LEU A 56 -12.54 2.68 5.59
N ASP A 57 -12.46 3.26 4.40
CA ASP A 57 -11.55 4.37 4.10
C ASP A 57 -12.35 5.67 3.87
N PHE A 58 -12.27 6.58 4.84
CA PHE A 58 -12.87 7.91 4.79
C PHE A 58 -11.98 8.96 4.11
N GLY A 59 -10.79 8.59 3.61
CA GLY A 59 -9.88 9.51 2.93
C GLY A 59 -10.35 10.00 1.55
N GLY A 60 -11.58 9.67 1.14
CA GLY A 60 -12.26 10.30 0.01
C GLY A 60 -13.21 11.44 0.41
N LEU A 61 -13.42 11.67 1.72
CA LEU A 61 -14.30 12.70 2.25
C LEU A 61 -13.50 13.95 2.63
N SER A 62 -14.13 15.12 2.54
CA SER A 62 -13.54 16.38 3.00
C SER A 62 -13.53 16.50 4.53
N GLN A 63 -14.44 15.81 5.21
CA GLN A 63 -14.57 15.78 6.66
C GLN A 63 -14.81 14.35 7.14
N VAL A 64 -14.25 14.06 8.31
CA VAL A 64 -14.46 12.78 8.99
C VAL A 64 -15.90 12.74 9.55
N PRO A 65 -16.65 11.64 9.36
CA PRO A 65 -17.98 11.50 9.95
C PRO A 65 -17.92 11.52 11.48
N ASP A 66 -19.00 11.96 12.11
CA ASP A 66 -19.18 11.76 13.55
C ASP A 66 -19.33 10.27 13.91
N VAL A 67 -19.20 9.97 15.21
CA VAL A 67 -19.27 8.60 15.75
C VAL A 67 -20.61 7.93 15.45
N ALA A 68 -21.72 8.66 15.56
CA ALA A 68 -23.06 8.10 15.37
C ALA A 68 -23.27 7.66 13.91
N THR A 69 -22.85 8.50 12.97
CA THR A 69 -22.93 8.26 11.53
C THR A 69 -22.00 7.12 11.11
N ALA A 70 -20.76 7.13 11.61
CA ALA A 70 -19.82 6.04 11.35
C ALA A 70 -20.32 4.70 11.92
N LYS A 71 -20.89 4.71 13.14
CA LYS A 71 -21.49 3.52 13.75
C LYS A 71 -22.68 3.01 12.94
N ALA A 72 -23.57 3.90 12.48
CA ALA A 72 -24.70 3.54 11.63
C ALA A 72 -24.23 2.89 10.31
N LEU A 73 -23.13 3.38 9.72
CA LEU A 73 -22.53 2.76 8.55
C LEU A 73 -21.96 1.36 8.87
N LEU A 74 -21.23 1.19 9.98
CA LEU A 74 -20.71 -0.12 10.38
C LEU A 74 -21.84 -1.14 10.56
N ASP A 75 -22.90 -0.76 11.28
CA ASP A 75 -24.04 -1.64 11.56
C ASP A 75 -24.82 -1.96 10.28
N GLY A 76 -25.11 -0.96 9.45
CA GLY A 76 -25.78 -1.18 8.17
C GLY A 76 -24.98 -2.06 7.21
N LEU A 77 -23.65 -1.96 7.20
CA LEU A 77 -22.79 -2.84 6.41
C LEU A 77 -22.78 -4.28 6.94
N ARG A 78 -22.85 -4.48 8.26
CA ARG A 78 -23.04 -5.81 8.86
C ARG A 78 -24.36 -6.42 8.41
N ASP A 79 -25.44 -5.64 8.45
CA ASP A 79 -26.75 -6.07 7.99
C ASP A 79 -26.79 -6.37 6.48
N ALA A 80 -25.96 -5.67 5.70
CA ALA A 80 -25.78 -5.93 4.26
C ALA A 80 -25.02 -7.23 3.96
N GLY A 81 -24.33 -7.79 4.97
CA GLY A 81 -23.68 -9.10 4.89
C GLY A 81 -22.15 -9.07 4.82
N VAL A 82 -21.50 -7.91 4.93
CA VAL A 82 -20.03 -7.81 5.08
C VAL A 82 -19.64 -7.58 6.54
N LEU A 83 -18.35 -7.69 6.86
CA LEU A 83 -17.84 -7.47 8.23
C LEU A 83 -16.84 -6.31 8.22
N PRO A 84 -17.26 -5.10 8.60
CA PRO A 84 -16.33 -4.00 8.85
C PRO A 84 -15.44 -4.32 10.05
N VAL A 85 -14.12 -4.38 9.84
CA VAL A 85 -13.14 -4.81 10.84
C VAL A 85 -12.15 -3.71 11.25
N ALA A 86 -12.01 -2.64 10.47
CA ALA A 86 -11.04 -1.58 10.72
C ALA A 86 -11.41 -0.29 9.98
N LEU A 87 -10.81 0.83 10.41
CA LEU A 87 -10.75 2.04 9.61
C LEU A 87 -9.38 2.16 8.94
N ALA A 88 -9.32 2.81 7.78
CA ALA A 88 -8.06 3.12 7.13
C ALA A 88 -7.40 4.32 7.81
N TYR A 89 -6.15 4.16 8.26
CA TYR A 89 -5.35 5.24 8.86
C TYR A 89 -5.26 6.46 7.93
N GLY A 90 -5.25 7.68 8.47
CA GLY A 90 -5.04 8.87 7.64
C GLY A 90 -4.81 10.18 8.39
N THR A 91 -5.59 10.46 9.44
CA THR A 91 -5.51 11.70 10.23
C THR A 91 -5.76 11.41 11.71
N SER A 92 -5.44 12.37 12.60
CA SER A 92 -5.69 12.24 14.03
C SER A 92 -7.18 12.12 14.37
N GLU A 93 -8.07 12.75 13.58
CA GLU A 93 -9.52 12.61 13.75
C GLU A 93 -10.00 11.19 13.46
N ILE A 94 -9.41 10.53 12.45
CA ILE A 94 -9.70 9.12 12.15
C ILE A 94 -9.19 8.20 13.25
N ASP A 95 -8.04 8.51 13.83
CA ASP A 95 -7.51 7.76 14.98
C ASP A 95 -8.47 7.83 16.17
N LEU A 96 -8.86 9.03 16.58
CA LEU A 96 -9.85 9.24 17.65
C LEU A 96 -11.17 8.52 17.36
N LEU A 97 -11.68 8.62 16.13
CA LEU A 97 -12.90 7.94 15.72
C LEU A 97 -12.76 6.41 15.85
N SER A 98 -11.62 5.83 15.47
CA SER A 98 -11.37 4.39 15.57
C SER A 98 -11.40 3.89 17.02
N GLN A 99 -10.82 4.66 17.95
CA GLN A 99 -10.82 4.37 19.37
C GLN A 99 -12.24 4.44 19.94
N GLN A 100 -13.02 5.46 19.57
CA GLN A 100 -14.42 5.62 19.99
C GLN A 100 -15.33 4.51 19.46
N LEU A 101 -15.04 3.98 18.26
CA LEU A 101 -15.78 2.88 17.66
C LEU A 101 -15.28 1.49 18.08
N GLY A 102 -14.14 1.41 18.79
CA GLY A 102 -13.53 0.15 19.22
C GLY A 102 -13.03 -0.71 18.07
N VAL A 103 -12.56 -0.10 16.97
CA VAL A 103 -12.01 -0.81 15.81
C VAL A 103 -10.56 -0.36 15.56
N PRO A 104 -9.67 -1.26 15.11
CA PRO A 104 -8.29 -0.91 14.83
C PRO A 104 -8.16 -0.02 13.58
N LEU A 105 -7.00 0.62 13.46
CA LEU A 105 -6.54 1.25 12.24
C LEU A 105 -5.71 0.26 11.42
N LEU A 106 -5.95 0.23 10.11
CA LEU A 106 -5.10 -0.48 9.17
C LEU A 106 -4.53 0.50 8.15
N ALA A 107 -3.33 0.21 7.66
CA ALA A 107 -2.73 0.99 6.58
C ALA A 107 -3.67 1.00 5.37
N LYS A 108 -3.75 2.15 4.70
CA LYS A 108 -4.49 2.25 3.43
C LYS A 108 -3.94 1.20 2.48
N PHE A 109 -4.83 0.56 1.72
CA PHE A 109 -4.40 -0.30 0.64
C PHE A 109 -3.62 0.56 -0.35
N ARG A 110 -2.27 0.47 -0.32
CA ARG A 110 -1.46 0.94 -1.43
C ARG A 110 -1.71 -0.07 -2.52
N ALA A 111 -2.60 0.25 -3.46
CA ALA A 111 -2.44 -0.30 -4.79
C ALA A 111 -1.01 0.06 -5.19
N GLN A 112 -0.11 -0.92 -5.16
CA GLN A 112 1.17 -0.78 -5.83
C GLN A 112 0.79 -0.41 -7.28
N TYR A 113 1.28 0.74 -7.75
CA TYR A 113 0.85 1.51 -8.92
C TYR A 113 -0.33 2.49 -8.73
N GLU A 114 -0.01 3.62 -8.10
CA GLU A 114 -0.41 4.91 -8.66
C GLU A 114 0.90 5.59 -9.07
N PRO A 115 1.15 5.91 -10.36
CA PRO A 115 2.22 6.82 -10.71
C PRO A 115 1.91 8.11 -9.97
N THR A 116 2.81 8.54 -9.08
CA THR A 116 2.80 9.90 -8.55
C THR A 116 2.56 10.83 -9.73
N ALA A 117 1.45 11.55 -9.71
CA ALA A 117 1.20 12.61 -10.66
C ALA A 117 2.42 13.54 -10.61
N VAL A 118 3.27 13.42 -11.62
CA VAL A 118 4.38 14.34 -11.83
C VAL A 118 3.70 15.68 -12.04
N SER A 119 3.84 16.57 -11.06
CA SER A 119 3.53 17.99 -11.27
C SER A 119 4.19 18.39 -12.59
N PRO A 120 3.47 19.02 -13.54
CA PRO A 120 4.08 19.44 -14.78
C PRO A 120 5.33 20.26 -14.44
N PRO A 121 6.49 19.96 -15.05
CA PRO A 121 7.70 20.71 -14.79
C PRO A 121 7.43 22.19 -15.13
N PRO A 122 8.02 23.13 -14.37
CA PRO A 122 7.88 24.55 -14.67
C PRO A 122 8.32 24.83 -16.12
N PRO A 123 7.71 25.82 -16.80
CA PRO A 123 8.05 26.13 -18.18
C PRO A 123 9.54 26.45 -18.29
N PRO A 124 10.20 26.02 -19.37
CA PRO A 124 11.64 26.21 -19.53
C PRO A 124 11.99 27.70 -19.59
N PRO A 125 13.15 28.11 -19.04
CA PRO A 125 13.65 29.47 -19.19
C PRO A 125 13.93 29.77 -20.68
N PRO A 126 13.89 31.05 -21.10
CA PRO A 126 14.17 31.44 -22.48
C PRO A 126 15.58 31.01 -22.90
N PRO A 127 15.79 30.64 -24.18
CA PRO A 127 17.03 30.05 -24.63
C PRO A 127 18.19 31.04 -24.50
N ALA A 128 19.16 30.70 -23.66
CA ALA A 128 20.48 31.33 -23.64
C ALA A 128 21.25 30.91 -24.91
N ARG A 129 21.98 31.86 -25.47
CA ARG A 129 22.80 31.77 -26.68
C ARG A 129 23.70 30.52 -26.66
N ALA A 130 23.58 29.69 -27.69
CA ALA A 130 24.37 28.46 -27.84
C ALA A 130 25.87 28.76 -27.98
N GLU A 131 26.65 28.21 -27.05
CA GLU A 131 28.09 28.02 -27.17
C GLU A 131 28.35 26.65 -27.85
N PRO A 132 29.38 26.49 -28.71
CA PRO A 132 29.57 25.25 -29.47
C PRO A 132 29.87 24.06 -28.56
N ALA A 133 29.21 22.94 -28.81
CA ALA A 133 29.45 21.69 -28.10
C ALA A 133 30.89 21.17 -28.33
N PRO A 134 31.56 20.61 -27.30
CA PRO A 134 32.86 19.97 -27.48
C PRO A 134 32.73 18.70 -28.35
N PRO A 135 33.79 18.35 -29.09
CA PRO A 135 33.77 17.19 -29.98
C PRO A 135 33.58 15.88 -29.20
N ALA A 136 32.82 14.96 -29.78
CA ALA A 136 32.57 13.63 -29.21
C ALA A 136 33.89 12.88 -28.94
N ALA A 137 34.01 12.32 -27.73
CA ALA A 137 35.17 11.53 -27.32
C ALA A 137 35.33 10.28 -28.20
N ARG A 138 36.58 9.95 -28.54
CA ARG A 138 36.91 8.75 -29.34
C ARG A 138 36.65 7.48 -28.52
N PRO A 139 36.19 6.38 -29.14
CA PRO A 139 35.93 5.14 -28.42
C PRO A 139 37.23 4.59 -27.81
N ALA A 140 37.18 4.25 -26.53
CA ALA A 140 38.28 3.64 -25.79
C ALA A 140 38.30 2.11 -25.99
N PRO A 141 39.45 1.43 -25.80
CA PRO A 141 39.53 -0.03 -25.85
C PRO A 141 38.58 -0.69 -24.85
N GLY A 142 37.94 -1.80 -25.26
CA GLY A 142 37.01 -2.54 -24.41
C GLY A 142 37.63 -3.01 -23.09
N ARG A 143 36.87 -2.88 -22.00
CA ARG A 143 37.26 -3.30 -20.65
C ARG A 143 36.85 -4.75 -20.42
N MET A 144 37.77 -5.59 -19.92
CA MET A 144 37.49 -7.00 -19.66
C MET A 144 37.58 -7.35 -18.18
N GLN A 145 36.44 -7.71 -17.59
CA GLN A 145 36.32 -8.14 -16.21
C GLN A 145 36.47 -9.66 -16.11
N ARG A 146 37.60 -10.12 -15.57
CA ARG A 146 37.93 -11.56 -15.48
C ARG A 146 37.45 -12.23 -14.19
N THR A 147 37.17 -11.48 -13.14
CA THR A 147 36.70 -12.00 -11.85
C THR A 147 35.20 -11.76 -11.65
N ALA A 148 34.55 -12.62 -10.86
CA ALA A 148 33.12 -12.53 -10.58
C ALA A 148 32.73 -11.16 -9.98
N VAL A 149 31.62 -10.61 -10.46
CA VAL A 149 31.03 -9.35 -9.98
C VAL A 149 30.05 -9.68 -8.86
N ARG A 150 30.27 -9.16 -7.66
CA ARG A 150 29.51 -9.54 -6.46
C ARG A 150 28.32 -8.60 -6.27
N SER A 151 27.31 -9.05 -5.51
CA SER A 151 26.18 -8.19 -5.13
C SER A 151 26.67 -6.88 -4.49
N GLY A 152 26.13 -5.75 -4.93
CA GLY A 152 26.52 -4.41 -4.49
C GLY A 152 27.73 -3.81 -5.22
N GLN A 153 28.37 -4.55 -6.14
CA GLN A 153 29.51 -4.06 -6.91
C GLN A 153 29.07 -3.49 -8.25
N GLN A 154 29.34 -2.20 -8.48
CA GLN A 154 29.07 -1.54 -9.77
C GLN A 154 30.33 -1.48 -10.63
N LEU A 155 30.21 -1.83 -11.90
CA LEU A 155 31.27 -1.68 -12.91
C LEU A 155 30.82 -0.68 -13.98
N TYR A 156 31.70 0.26 -14.30
CA TYR A 156 31.45 1.30 -15.29
C TYR A 156 32.46 1.23 -16.43
N ALA A 157 31.98 1.38 -17.66
CA ALA A 157 32.79 1.43 -18.87
C ALA A 157 32.37 2.65 -19.69
N GLU A 158 33.10 3.75 -19.50
CA GLU A 158 32.84 5.01 -20.19
C GLU A 158 33.43 4.95 -21.60
N ASN A 159 32.61 5.23 -22.61
CA ASN A 159 33.01 5.28 -24.02
C ASN A 159 33.74 4.00 -24.52
N CYS A 160 33.47 2.84 -23.90
CA CYS A 160 33.98 1.53 -24.30
C CYS A 160 33.03 0.40 -23.88
N ASP A 161 33.20 -0.76 -24.49
CA ASP A 161 32.43 -1.96 -24.14
C ASP A 161 32.97 -2.60 -22.84
N LEU A 162 32.08 -3.22 -22.05
CA LEU A 162 32.44 -4.05 -20.90
C LEU A 162 32.13 -5.51 -21.18
N THR A 163 33.16 -6.35 -21.18
CA THR A 163 33.02 -7.81 -21.30
C THR A 163 33.30 -8.47 -19.95
N VAL A 164 32.33 -9.18 -19.39
CA VAL A 164 32.49 -9.95 -18.15
C VAL A 164 32.63 -11.43 -18.48
N LEU A 165 33.75 -12.03 -18.10
CA LEU A 165 34.07 -13.44 -18.40
C LEU A 165 33.68 -14.40 -17.26
N ASN A 166 32.97 -13.91 -16.26
CA ASN A 166 32.65 -14.65 -15.04
C ASN A 166 31.25 -14.25 -14.53
N THR A 167 30.78 -14.85 -13.44
CA THR A 167 29.42 -14.66 -12.94
C THR A 167 29.15 -13.24 -12.45
N VAL A 168 27.92 -12.76 -12.68
CA VAL A 168 27.39 -11.52 -12.13
C VAL A 168 26.37 -11.87 -11.04
N GLY A 169 26.62 -11.43 -9.81
CA GLY A 169 25.76 -11.69 -8.65
C GLY A 169 24.47 -10.88 -8.68
N ALA A 170 23.43 -11.37 -8.01
CA ALA A 170 22.16 -10.66 -7.90
C ALA A 170 22.37 -9.30 -7.19
N GLY A 171 22.09 -8.19 -7.89
CA GLY A 171 22.27 -6.83 -7.37
C GLY A 171 23.66 -6.23 -7.59
N ALA A 172 24.49 -6.82 -8.46
CA ALA A 172 25.65 -6.17 -9.07
C ALA A 172 25.24 -5.25 -10.22
#